data_AF-A0A511D045-F1
#
_entry.id   AF-A0A511D045-F1
#
_cell.length_a   1.000
_cell.length_b   1.000
_cell.length_c   1.000
_cell.angle_alpha   90.00
_cell.angle_beta   90.00
_cell.angle_gamma   90.00
#
_symmetry.space_group_name_H-M   'P 1'
#
loop_
_entity.id
_entity.type
_entity.pdbx_description
1 polymer ?
#
loop_
_entity_poly.entity_id
_entity_poly.type
_entity_poly.pdbx_seq_one_letter_code
_entity_poly.pdbx_strand_id
1 'polypeptide(L)'
;MSATGRGGYRGGMTRSNTPRDERTFDVVAWMSERRMVLYVPAIEAATSVRDAADADEAVRDLIAVLTGLDAATISCDIRLGRPGGGLPGVAGAAGVP
;
A
#
# COMPACT_ATOMS: atom_id res chain seq x y z
N MET A 1 12.76 -58.68 -16.77
CA MET A 1 12.78 -58.45 -15.31
C MET A 1 13.53 -57.14 -15.07
N SER A 2 13.03 -56.08 -14.47
CA SER A 2 11.70 -55.72 -13.96
C SER A 2 11.69 -54.19 -13.84
N ALA A 3 10.52 -53.60 -14.11
CA ALA A 3 10.22 -52.21 -13.82
C ALA A 3 9.99 -52.02 -12.31
N THR A 4 10.47 -50.92 -11.75
CA THR A 4 9.78 -50.23 -10.64
C THR A 4 10.10 -48.73 -10.69
N GLY A 5 9.13 -47.94 -11.14
CA GLY A 5 9.06 -46.52 -10.81
C GLY A 5 8.56 -46.32 -9.39
N ARG A 6 8.99 -45.22 -8.74
CA ARG A 6 8.41 -44.58 -7.55
C ARG A 6 9.33 -43.40 -7.19
N GLY A 7 8.92 -42.16 -7.10
CA GLY A 7 7.67 -41.48 -7.36
C GLY A 7 8.02 -39.99 -7.47
N GLY A 8 7.35 -39.29 -8.36
CA GLY A 8 7.58 -37.87 -8.59
C GLY A 8 7.23 -37.04 -7.35
N TYR A 9 8.13 -36.14 -6.98
CA TYR A 9 7.78 -34.96 -6.20
C TYR A 9 7.09 -33.95 -7.14
N ARG A 10 5.83 -34.25 -7.47
CA ARG A 10 4.91 -33.31 -8.11
C ARG A 10 4.09 -32.66 -6.99
N GLY A 11 4.66 -31.61 -6.40
CA GLY A 11 3.98 -30.68 -5.50
C GLY A 11 4.72 -29.37 -5.59
N GLY A 12 4.26 -28.41 -6.37
CA GLY A 12 3.08 -27.65 -5.96
C GLY A 12 3.44 -26.62 -4.88
N MET A 13 4.60 -25.97 -4.99
CA MET A 13 4.87 -24.71 -4.29
C MET A 13 5.36 -23.69 -5.29
N THR A 14 4.48 -23.30 -6.21
CA THR A 14 4.50 -21.91 -6.66
C THR A 14 4.00 -21.05 -5.51
N ARG A 15 4.83 -20.87 -4.47
CA ARG A 15 4.89 -19.54 -3.86
C ARG A 15 5.64 -18.72 -4.89
N SER A 16 4.89 -18.24 -5.88
CA SER A 16 5.29 -17.15 -6.74
C SER A 16 5.40 -15.92 -5.85
N ASN A 17 6.36 -15.91 -4.92
CA ASN A 17 6.76 -14.72 -4.19
C ASN A 17 7.68 -13.94 -5.12
N THR A 18 7.13 -13.54 -6.27
CA THR A 18 7.68 -12.43 -7.02
C THR A 18 7.30 -11.20 -6.20
N PRO A 19 8.25 -10.38 -5.72
CA PRO A 19 7.94 -9.13 -5.01
C PRO A 19 7.41 -8.06 -5.99
N ARG A 20 6.37 -8.40 -6.76
CA ARG A 20 5.82 -7.60 -7.86
C ARG A 20 4.36 -7.20 -7.63
N ASP A 21 3.80 -7.55 -6.48
CA ASP A 21 2.50 -7.04 -6.04
C ASP A 21 2.68 -5.98 -4.95
N GLU A 22 3.70 -5.11 -5.10
CA GLU A 22 3.74 -3.85 -4.35
C GLU A 22 2.54 -3.03 -4.79
N ARG A 23 1.47 -3.08 -3.99
CA ARG A 23 0.26 -2.32 -4.26
C ARG A 23 0.43 -0.94 -3.64
N THR A 24 0.46 0.06 -4.51
CA THR A 24 0.51 1.46 -4.08
C THR A 24 -0.90 1.96 -3.87
N PHE A 25 -1.14 2.57 -2.71
CA PHE A 25 -2.41 3.18 -2.36
C PHE A 25 -2.23 4.68 -2.17
N ASP A 26 -3.05 5.46 -2.87
CA ASP A 26 -3.14 6.90 -2.66
C ASP A 26 -3.84 7.20 -1.33
N VAL A 27 -3.22 8.04 -0.52
CA VAL A 27 -3.74 8.45 0.79
C VAL A 27 -3.88 9.96 0.81
N VAL A 28 -5.08 10.45 1.03
CA VAL A 28 -5.35 11.88 1.18
C VAL A 28 -5.30 12.23 2.66
N ALA A 29 -4.33 13.06 3.04
CA ALA A 29 -4.12 13.48 4.42
C ALA A 29 -4.54 14.94 4.64
N TRP A 30 -5.28 15.23 5.70
CA TRP A 30 -5.57 16.59 6.15
C TRP A 30 -5.64 16.71 7.66
N MET A 31 -5.35 17.90 8.19
CA MET A 31 -5.51 18.19 9.62
C MET A 31 -6.98 18.51 9.92
N SER A 32 -7.57 17.80 10.88
CA SER A 32 -8.92 18.02 11.40
C SER A 32 -8.91 17.90 12.92
N GLU A 33 -9.49 18.87 13.63
CA GLU A 33 -9.68 18.80 15.09
C GLU A 33 -8.41 18.40 15.89
N ARG A 34 -7.24 18.94 15.50
CA ARG A 34 -5.90 18.65 16.07
C ARG A 34 -5.37 17.23 15.80
N ARG A 35 -6.03 16.44 14.96
CA ARG A 35 -5.55 15.14 14.48
C ARG A 35 -5.33 15.19 12.98
N MET A 36 -4.44 14.34 12.48
CA MET A 36 -4.27 14.14 11.04
C MET A 36 -5.21 13.03 10.60
N VAL A 37 -6.17 13.35 9.73
CA VAL A 37 -7.07 12.38 9.11
C VAL A 37 -6.44 11.89 7.81
N LEU A 38 -6.43 10.59 7.62
CA LEU A 38 -5.86 9.87 6.49
C LEU A 38 -6.99 9.09 5.82
N TYR A 39 -7.33 9.47 4.60
CA TYR A 39 -8.38 8.84 3.83
C TYR A 39 -7.78 8.08 2.65
N VAL A 40 -8.21 6.83 2.47
CA VAL A 40 -7.78 5.96 1.37
C VAL A 40 -8.97 5.80 0.42
N PRO A 41 -8.99 6.51 -0.73
CA PRO A 41 -10.12 6.47 -1.66
C PRO A 41 -10.35 5.09 -2.27
N ALA A 42 -9.29 4.30 -2.44
CA ALA A 42 -9.36 2.99 -3.07
C ALA A 42 -10.23 1.98 -2.30
N ILE A 43 -10.38 2.17 -0.99
CA ILE A 43 -11.17 1.32 -0.09
C ILE A 43 -12.26 2.11 0.65
N GLU A 44 -12.45 3.39 0.27
CA GLU A 44 -13.37 4.33 0.92
C GLU A 44 -13.27 4.37 2.45
N ALA A 45 -12.06 4.19 2.99
CA ALA A 45 -11.81 4.10 4.43
C ALA A 45 -11.01 5.30 4.95
N ALA A 46 -11.26 5.70 6.19
CA ALA A 46 -10.56 6.78 6.86
C ALA A 46 -10.02 6.35 8.22
N THR A 47 -8.83 6.83 8.57
CA THR A 47 -8.24 6.73 9.92
C THR A 47 -7.74 8.09 10.37
N SER A 48 -7.46 8.25 11.66
CA SER A 48 -6.90 9.48 12.22
C SER A 48 -5.73 9.18 13.15
N VAL A 49 -4.62 9.88 12.97
CA VAL A 49 -3.41 9.77 13.79
C VAL A 49 -3.11 11.11 14.48
N ARG A 50 -2.26 11.06 15.52
CA ARG A 50 -1.79 12.26 16.22
C ARG A 50 -0.57 12.86 15.54
N ASP A 51 0.32 12.01 15.07
CA ASP A 51 1.60 12.39 14.51
C ASP A 51 1.75 11.87 13.09
N ALA A 52 2.39 12.68 12.23
CA ALA A 52 2.63 12.31 10.84
C ALA A 52 3.60 11.12 10.70
N ALA A 53 4.45 10.89 11.72
CA ALA A 53 5.36 9.75 11.75
C ALA A 53 4.60 8.41 11.79
N ASP A 54 3.45 8.38 12.46
CA ASP A 54 2.61 7.18 12.57
C ASP A 54 1.64 7.02 11.39
N ALA A 55 1.58 8.01 10.48
CA ALA A 55 0.58 8.03 9.41
C ALA A 55 0.75 6.88 8.42
N ASP A 56 1.99 6.58 8.01
CA ASP A 56 2.31 5.51 7.07
C ASP A 56 1.98 4.14 7.67
N GLU A 57 2.43 3.90 8.90
CA GLU A 57 2.18 2.65 9.63
C GLU A 57 0.69 2.44 9.88
N ALA A 58 -0.03 3.46 10.37
CA ALA A 58 -1.45 3.35 10.67
C ALA A 58 -2.31 3.10 9.42
N VAL A 59 -1.96 3.68 8.28
CA VAL A 59 -2.68 3.45 7.02
C VAL A 59 -2.34 2.08 6.44
N ARG A 60 -1.08 1.67 6.50
CA ARG A 60 -0.64 0.35 6.07
C ARG A 60 -1.37 -0.75 6.87
N ASP A 61 -1.45 -0.61 8.18
CA ASP A 61 -2.17 -1.54 9.06
C ASP A 61 -3.67 -1.56 8.74
N LEU A 62 -4.30 -0.39 8.57
CA LEU A 62 -5.70 -0.29 8.16
C LEU A 62 -5.98 -1.03 6.84
N ILE A 63 -5.13 -0.79 5.83
CA ILE A 63 -5.27 -1.43 4.51
C ILE A 63 -5.08 -2.94 4.67
N ALA A 64 -4.06 -3.39 5.40
CA ALA A 64 -3.81 -4.80 5.64
C ALA A 64 -5.02 -5.49 6.31
N VAL A 65 -5.58 -4.87 7.35
CA VAL A 65 -6.76 -5.39 8.07
C VAL A 65 -7.99 -5.47 7.17
N LEU A 66 -8.25 -4.46 6.34
CA LEU A 66 -9.46 -4.42 5.51
C LEU A 66 -9.36 -5.24 4.22
N THR A 67 -8.17 -5.33 3.62
CA THR A 67 -7.95 -6.03 2.34
C THR A 67 -7.39 -7.43 2.49
N GLY A 68 -6.86 -7.78 3.67
CA GLY A 68 -6.14 -9.03 3.91
C GLY A 68 -4.77 -9.09 3.24
N LEU A 69 -4.24 -7.95 2.76
CA LEU A 69 -2.91 -7.85 2.16
C LEU A 69 -1.82 -7.80 3.24
N ASP A 70 -0.61 -8.21 2.86
CA ASP A 70 0.55 -8.06 3.74
C ASP A 70 0.99 -6.59 3.80
N ALA A 71 1.12 -6.07 5.02
CA ALA A 71 1.62 -4.72 5.30
C ALA A 71 2.94 -4.45 4.56
N ALA A 72 3.84 -5.43 4.51
CA ALA A 72 5.14 -5.29 3.86
C ALA A 72 5.06 -5.12 2.32
N THR A 73 3.91 -5.41 1.71
CA THR A 73 3.66 -5.26 0.26
C THR A 73 2.85 -4.01 -0.08
N ILE A 74 2.47 -3.22 0.93
CA ILE A 74 1.67 -2.02 0.77
C ILE A 74 2.57 -0.80 0.80
N SER A 75 2.57 -0.07 -0.31
CA SER A 75 3.19 1.25 -0.42
C SER A 75 2.12 2.34 -0.30
N CYS A 76 2.37 3.34 0.54
CA CYS A 76 1.43 4.43 0.77
C CYS A 76 1.96 5.72 0.13
N ASP A 77 1.24 6.28 -0.82
CA ASP A 77 1.52 7.61 -1.35
C ASP A 77 0.70 8.63 -0.55
N ILE A 78 1.30 9.18 0.51
CA ILE A 78 0.63 10.14 1.38
C ILE A 78 0.69 11.52 0.75
N ARG A 79 -0.45 11.95 0.20
CA ARG A 79 -0.65 13.29 -0.34
C ARG A 79 -1.33 14.16 0.70
N LEU A 80 -0.59 15.15 1.21
CA LEU A 80 -1.17 16.20 2.04
C LEU A 80 -2.03 17.10 1.15
N GLY A 81 -3.35 17.02 1.29
CA GLY A 81 -4.29 17.73 0.44
C GLY A 81 -5.60 18.00 1.17
N ARG A 82 -6.06 19.25 1.12
CA ARG A 82 -7.42 19.57 1.56
C ARG A 82 -8.40 18.91 0.58
N PRO A 83 -9.41 18.14 1.02
CA PRO A 83 -10.43 17.64 0.10
C PRO A 83 -11.14 18.86 -0.53
N GLY A 84 -10.89 19.10 -1.82
CA GLY A 84 -11.48 20.21 -2.58
C GLY A 84 -10.53 21.31 -3.10
N GLY A 85 -9.20 21.16 -3.03
CA GLY A 85 -8.26 22.11 -3.64
C GLY A 85 -7.25 21.41 -4.53
N GLY A 86 -7.31 21.66 -5.84
CA GLY A 86 -6.48 21.04 -6.86
C GLY A 86 -4.97 21.22 -6.66
N LEU A 87 -4.21 20.30 -7.27
CA LEU A 87 -2.75 20.35 -7.34
C LEU A 87 -2.26 21.67 -7.96
N PRO A 88 -1.07 22.15 -7.54
CA PRO A 88 0.00 22.16 -8.52
C PRO A 88 1.33 21.61 -7.95
N GLY A 89 1.83 20.56 -8.60
CA GLY A 89 3.24 20.31 -8.89
C GLY A 89 4.25 20.26 -7.74
N VAL A 90 4.63 19.04 -7.34
CA VAL A 90 6.05 18.66 -7.24
C VAL A 90 6.19 17.15 -7.42
N ALA A 91 6.33 16.73 -8.68
CA ALA A 91 6.95 15.47 -9.04
C ALA A 91 7.65 15.67 -10.39
N GLY A 92 8.97 15.49 -10.42
CA GLY A 92 9.72 15.23 -11.66
C GLY A 92 10.53 16.41 -12.20
N ALA A 93 11.84 16.30 -12.05
CA ALA A 93 12.84 17.00 -12.83
C ALA A 93 12.67 16.77 -14.35
N ALA A 94 12.86 17.83 -15.16
CA ALA A 94 13.55 17.80 -16.45
C ALA A 94 13.43 19.16 -17.17
N GLY A 95 14.58 19.82 -17.36
CA GLY A 95 14.86 20.69 -18.50
C GLY A 95 14.31 22.12 -18.45
N VAL A 96 15.22 23.09 -18.40
CA VAL A 96 15.00 24.43 -18.98
C VAL A 96 16.29 24.81 -19.74
N PRO A 97 16.18 25.36 -20.98
CA PRO A 97 17.29 25.69 -21.87
C PRO A 97 18.25 26.77 -21.37
#